data_AF-A0A849QR66-F1
#
_entry.id   AF-A0A849QR66-F1
#
_cell.length_a   1.000
_cell.length_b   1.000
_cell.length_c   1.000
_cell.angle_alpha   90.00
_cell.angle_beta   90.00
_cell.angle_gamma   90.00
#
_symmetry.space_group_name_H-M   'P 1'
#
loop_
_entity.id
_entity.type
_entity.pdbx_description
1 polymer ?
#
loop_
_entity_poly.entity_id
_entity_poly.type
_entity_poly.pdbx_seq_one_letter_code
_entity_poly.pdbx_strand_id
1 'polypeptide(L)'
;MQATPLSENWNVRLENNHQYSARVKIKVPSQGQGYSIIVGSADFTAKDDARITELYRDETGASATVNGHSQVPFAGDIVFTVSKDHEIIEEIKKASPVLMSDDDETIEVIWGSKLPAGVYELSVNLVGNDGDVVDVLETVIESEDVGYNASATSATSPEETPGFNVYGAALAIMAIYLFRKDR
;
A
#
# COMPACT_ATOMS: atom_id res chain seq x y z
N MET A 1 1.26 -19.61 38.17
CA MET A 1 1.06 -18.16 38.38
C MET A 1 0.71 -17.56 37.03
N GLN A 2 -0.38 -16.81 36.90
CA GLN A 2 -0.68 -16.05 35.68
C GLN A 2 -0.09 -14.65 35.83
N ALA A 3 0.70 -14.22 34.86
CA ALA A 3 1.16 -12.83 34.76
C ALA A 3 0.08 -11.99 34.06
N THR A 4 -0.13 -10.76 34.53
CA THR A 4 -0.99 -9.79 33.85
C THR A 4 -0.10 -8.88 32.99
N PRO A 5 -0.23 -8.91 31.65
CA PRO A 5 0.51 -7.98 30.80
C PRO A 5 0.00 -6.55 31.03
N LEU A 6 0.92 -5.60 31.10
CA LEU A 6 0.65 -4.16 31.11
C LEU A 6 1.19 -3.58 29.79
N SER A 7 0.38 -2.79 29.10
CA SER A 7 0.75 -2.11 27.86
C SER A 7 0.27 -0.65 27.92
N GLU A 8 1.07 0.26 27.36
CA GLU A 8 0.80 1.69 27.29
C GLU A 8 1.37 2.24 25.98
N ASN A 9 0.56 2.96 25.20
CA ASN A 9 1.02 3.64 23.98
C ASN A 9 1.43 5.07 24.35
N TRP A 10 2.75 5.31 24.46
CA TRP A 10 3.24 6.66 24.73
C TRP A 10 3.08 7.57 23.51
N ASN A 11 2.58 8.78 23.71
CA ASN A 11 2.52 9.80 22.66
C ASN A 11 3.87 10.51 22.51
N VAL A 12 4.92 9.75 22.18
CA VAL A 12 6.30 10.23 22.03
C VAL A 12 6.89 9.58 20.79
N ARG A 13 7.55 10.38 19.96
CA ARG A 13 8.35 9.90 18.84
C ARG A 13 9.75 9.54 19.34
N LEU A 14 10.25 8.38 18.95
CA LEU A 14 11.60 7.92 19.25
C LEU A 14 12.53 8.11 18.05
N GLU A 15 13.84 8.15 18.32
CA GLU A 15 14.88 8.23 17.30
C GLU A 15 15.37 6.83 16.92
N ASN A 16 15.57 6.59 15.63
CA ASN A 16 16.04 5.28 15.16
C ASN A 16 17.43 4.96 15.75
N ASN A 17 17.63 3.70 16.18
CA ASN A 17 18.83 3.18 16.83
C ASN A 17 19.27 3.90 18.11
N HIS A 18 18.42 4.74 18.69
CA HIS A 18 18.73 5.39 19.96
C HIS A 18 18.43 4.46 21.13
N GLN A 19 19.30 4.46 22.14
CA GLN A 19 19.14 3.65 23.35
C GLN A 19 18.30 4.41 24.39
N TYR A 20 17.17 3.84 24.76
CA TYR A 20 16.25 4.40 25.76
C TYR A 20 16.12 3.48 26.98
N SER A 21 15.62 4.04 28.07
CA SER A 21 15.22 3.28 29.26
C SER A 21 13.75 3.52 29.56
N ALA A 22 12.92 2.47 29.45
CA ALA A 22 11.57 2.49 29.96
C ALA A 22 11.58 2.33 31.49
N ARG A 23 10.72 3.08 32.19
CA ARG A 23 10.56 2.97 33.64
C ARG A 23 9.08 2.89 33.99
N VAL A 24 8.71 1.86 34.74
CA VAL A 24 7.34 1.66 35.22
C VAL A 24 7.30 1.78 36.74
N LYS A 25 6.25 2.43 37.25
CA LYS A 25 5.96 2.53 38.68
C LYS A 25 4.55 2.06 38.94
N ILE A 26 4.41 0.89 39.54
CA ILE A 26 3.14 0.25 39.84
C ILE A 26 2.81 0.48 41.30
N LYS A 27 1.64 1.04 41.59
CA LYS A 27 1.10 1.16 42.94
C LYS A 27 0.15 0.00 43.19
N VAL A 28 0.46 -0.88 44.13
CA VAL A 28 -0.35 -2.06 44.47
C VAL A 28 -1.02 -1.83 45.82
N PRO A 29 -2.36 -1.90 45.92
CA PRO A 29 -3.05 -1.81 47.21
C PRO A 29 -2.61 -2.92 48.17
N SER A 30 -2.35 -2.58 49.43
CA SER A 30 -2.02 -3.53 50.50
C SER A 30 -3.08 -3.49 51.59
N GLN A 31 -3.52 -4.67 52.05
CA GLN A 31 -4.57 -4.79 53.08
C GLN A 31 -4.11 -4.11 54.39
N GLY A 32 -4.76 -2.99 54.73
CA GLY A 32 -4.52 -2.25 55.99
C GLY A 32 -3.26 -1.39 56.05
N GLN A 33 -2.45 -1.33 54.98
CA GLN A 33 -1.12 -0.68 55.01
C GLN A 33 -0.85 0.30 53.86
N GLY A 34 -1.91 0.78 53.19
CA GLY A 34 -1.80 1.74 52.10
C GLY A 34 -1.42 1.09 50.77
N TYR A 35 -0.37 1.57 50.11
CA TYR A 35 0.10 1.06 48.82
C TYR A 35 1.56 0.58 48.91
N SER A 36 1.88 -0.54 48.27
CA SER A 36 3.26 -0.88 47.92
C SER A 36 3.61 -0.33 46.54
N ILE A 37 4.88 0.01 46.33
CA ILE A 37 5.39 0.53 45.06
C ILE A 37 6.35 -0.50 44.49
N ILE A 38 6.06 -0.98 43.28
CA ILE A 38 6.97 -1.78 42.46
C ILE A 38 7.52 -0.86 41.38
N VAL A 39 8.84 -0.80 41.27
CA VAL A 39 9.53 -0.06 40.20
C VAL A 39 10.26 -1.06 39.33
N GLY A 40 10.08 -0.94 38.02
CA GLY A 40 10.82 -1.70 37.03
C GLY A 40 11.44 -0.78 36.00
N SER A 41 12.56 -1.19 35.43
CA SER A 41 13.17 -0.51 34.29
C SER A 41 13.70 -1.53 33.30
N ALA A 42 13.65 -1.18 32.02
CA ALA A 42 14.23 -1.97 30.94
C ALA A 42 14.87 -1.01 29.92
N ASP A 43 16.09 -1.33 29.52
CA ASP A 43 16.77 -0.63 28.44
C ASP A 43 16.41 -1.29 27.11
N PHE A 44 16.25 -0.49 26.07
CA PHE A 44 15.95 -0.96 24.73
C PHE A 44 16.54 -0.02 23.68
N THR A 45 16.82 -0.56 22.50
CA THR A 45 17.17 0.24 21.33
C THR A 45 15.91 0.44 20.50
N ALA A 46 15.53 1.69 20.25
CA ALA A 46 14.38 1.98 19.42
C ALA A 46 14.69 1.68 17.95
N LYS A 47 13.74 1.05 17.26
CA LYS A 47 13.81 0.72 15.84
C LYS A 47 12.48 0.99 15.17
N ASP A 48 12.50 1.32 13.88
CA ASP A 48 11.29 1.30 13.07
C ASP A 48 10.74 -0.12 12.96
N ASP A 49 9.43 -0.18 12.75
CA ASP A 49 8.70 -1.42 12.53
C ASP A 49 7.47 -1.07 11.69
N ALA A 50 7.22 -1.88 10.68
CA ALA A 50 6.12 -1.72 9.75
C ALA A 50 5.82 -3.07 9.09
N ARG A 51 4.59 -3.23 8.61
CA ARG A 51 4.10 -4.51 8.09
C ARG A 51 3.23 -4.34 6.86
N ILE A 52 3.34 -5.28 5.92
CA ILE A 52 2.43 -5.39 4.79
C ILE A 52 1.14 -6.05 5.28
N THR A 53 0.01 -5.34 5.19
CA THR A 53 -1.29 -5.82 5.66
C THR A 53 -2.18 -6.30 4.53
N GLU A 54 -2.03 -5.73 3.34
CA GLU A 54 -2.83 -6.06 2.16
C GLU A 54 -1.96 -6.08 0.90
N LEU A 55 -2.32 -6.93 -0.07
CA LEU A 55 -1.64 -7.05 -1.36
C LEU A 55 -2.64 -7.39 -2.47
N TYR A 56 -2.72 -6.54 -3.49
CA TYR A 56 -3.39 -6.79 -4.76
C TYR A 56 -2.36 -6.92 -5.89
N ARG A 57 -2.66 -7.73 -6.89
CA ARG A 57 -1.76 -8.00 -8.02
C ARG A 57 -2.51 -8.56 -9.22
N ASP A 58 -2.03 -8.20 -10.40
CA ASP A 58 -2.48 -8.74 -11.67
C ASP A 58 -1.35 -8.73 -12.72
N GLU A 59 -1.68 -9.04 -13.97
CA GLU A 59 -0.73 -9.06 -15.08
C GLU A 59 -0.15 -7.68 -15.45
N THR A 60 -0.64 -6.58 -14.88
CA THR A 60 -0.28 -5.20 -15.23
C THR A 60 0.35 -4.43 -14.08
N GLY A 61 0.09 -4.81 -12.83
CA GLY A 61 0.68 -4.17 -11.67
C GLY A 61 0.40 -4.89 -10.35
N ALA A 62 0.76 -4.20 -9.27
CA ALA A 62 0.45 -4.62 -7.91
C ALA A 62 0.29 -3.40 -7.00
N SER A 63 -0.39 -3.58 -5.89
CA SER A 63 -0.44 -2.61 -4.81
C SER A 63 -0.35 -3.28 -3.46
N ALA A 64 0.34 -2.65 -2.52
CA ALA A 64 0.51 -3.16 -1.16
C ALA A 64 0.20 -2.07 -0.16
N THR A 65 -0.56 -2.42 0.89
CA THR A 65 -0.81 -1.55 2.03
C THR A 65 0.20 -1.85 3.12
N VAL A 66 0.89 -0.81 3.59
CA VAL A 66 1.88 -0.87 4.66
C VAL A 66 1.32 -0.16 5.88
N ASN A 67 1.38 -0.79 7.04
CA ASN A 67 1.01 -0.20 8.33
C ASN A 67 2.25 0.01 9.20
N GLY A 68 2.38 1.19 9.81
CA GLY A 68 3.43 1.48 10.78
C GLY A 68 3.10 0.94 12.17
N HIS A 69 4.11 0.39 12.85
CA HIS A 69 3.96 -0.26 14.17
C HIS A 69 4.89 0.29 15.25
N SER A 70 5.69 1.32 14.94
CA SER A 70 6.69 1.85 15.86
C SER A 70 6.48 3.34 16.18
N GLN A 71 7.04 3.76 17.33
CA GLN A 71 7.23 5.16 17.67
C GLN A 71 8.44 5.79 16.98
N VAL A 72 9.31 4.98 16.38
CA VAL A 72 10.29 5.44 15.39
C VAL A 72 9.55 5.54 14.05
N PRO A 73 9.54 6.70 13.38
CA PRO A 73 8.91 6.82 12.08
C PRO A 73 9.56 5.85 11.08
N PHE A 74 8.75 5.05 10.41
CA PHE A 74 9.19 4.25 9.29
C PHE A 74 9.29 5.14 8.05
N ALA A 75 10.48 5.24 7.46
CA ALA A 75 10.78 6.02 6.26
C ALA A 75 11.60 5.18 5.26
N GLY A 76 11.26 3.90 5.18
CA GLY A 76 11.94 2.91 4.37
C GLY A 76 11.42 2.80 2.94
N ASP A 77 11.73 1.68 2.30
CA ASP A 77 11.37 1.39 0.93
C ASP A 77 10.52 0.11 0.84
N ILE A 78 9.65 0.04 -0.16
CA ILE A 78 8.96 -1.17 -0.58
C ILE A 78 9.50 -1.62 -1.93
N VAL A 79 9.82 -2.91 -2.06
CA VAL A 79 10.42 -3.51 -3.25
C VAL A 79 9.54 -4.64 -3.75
N PHE A 80 8.96 -4.45 -4.94
CA PHE A 80 8.20 -5.47 -5.65
C PHE A 80 9.12 -6.19 -6.63
N THR A 81 9.24 -7.50 -6.51
CA THR A 81 10.06 -8.34 -7.39
C THR A 81 9.19 -9.41 -8.03
N VAL A 82 9.11 -9.38 -9.36
CA VAL A 82 8.43 -10.41 -10.16
C VAL A 82 9.47 -11.33 -10.75
N SER A 83 9.34 -12.63 -10.49
CA SER A 83 10.22 -13.66 -11.04
C SER A 83 9.46 -14.78 -11.73
N LYS A 84 10.14 -15.48 -12.64
CA LYS A 84 9.67 -16.72 -13.25
C LYS A 84 10.85 -17.64 -13.46
N ASP A 85 10.71 -18.89 -13.07
CA ASP A 85 11.77 -19.90 -13.20
C ASP A 85 13.11 -19.44 -12.57
N HIS A 86 13.03 -18.69 -11.46
CA HIS A 86 14.16 -18.06 -10.74
C HIS A 86 14.87 -16.91 -11.46
N GLU A 87 14.33 -16.42 -12.58
CA GLU A 87 14.80 -15.21 -13.27
C GLU A 87 13.95 -14.02 -12.85
N ILE A 88 14.60 -12.93 -12.42
CA ILE A 88 13.92 -11.66 -12.13
C ILE A 88 13.54 -11.03 -13.47
N ILE A 89 12.24 -10.87 -13.69
CA ILE A 89 11.70 -10.23 -14.87
C ILE A 89 11.56 -8.73 -14.63
N GLU A 90 11.12 -8.36 -13.43
CA GLU A 90 10.90 -6.97 -13.07
C GLU A 90 11.14 -6.75 -11.58
N GLU A 91 11.76 -5.62 -11.25
CA GLU A 91 11.97 -5.16 -9.89
C GLU A 91 11.66 -3.66 -9.82
N ILE A 92 10.73 -3.28 -8.96
CA ILE A 92 10.34 -1.89 -8.75
C ILE A 92 10.50 -1.55 -7.28
N LYS A 93 11.38 -0.59 -7.02
CA LYS A 93 11.61 0.00 -5.69
C LYS A 93 10.88 1.34 -5.57
N LYS A 94 10.14 1.54 -4.48
CA LYS A 94 9.46 2.79 -4.13
C LYS A 94 9.76 3.16 -2.68
N ALA A 95 9.96 4.45 -2.43
CA ALA A 95 9.98 4.94 -1.05
C ALA A 95 8.56 4.89 -0.48
N SER A 96 8.42 4.38 0.75
CA SER A 96 7.18 4.51 1.51
C SER A 96 7.05 5.95 2.03
N PRO A 97 5.84 6.50 2.14
CA PRO A 97 5.62 7.67 2.99
C PRO A 97 6.04 7.38 4.42
N VAL A 98 6.25 8.46 5.20
CA VAL A 98 6.65 8.34 6.59
C VAL A 98 5.45 7.86 7.41
N LEU A 99 5.55 6.67 8.00
CA LEU A 99 4.48 6.04 8.78
C LEU A 99 4.86 6.01 10.26
N MET A 100 3.97 6.49 11.13
CA MET A 100 4.02 6.24 12.58
C MET A 100 3.18 5.02 12.94
N SER A 101 3.23 4.61 14.21
CA SER A 101 2.30 3.62 14.75
C SER A 101 0.85 3.95 14.41
N ASP A 102 0.13 2.95 13.90
CA ASP A 102 -1.27 3.01 13.47
C ASP A 102 -1.54 3.80 12.17
N ASP A 103 -0.54 4.43 11.57
CA ASP A 103 -0.65 5.00 10.22
C ASP A 103 -0.57 3.87 9.17
N ASP A 104 -1.30 4.01 8.07
CA ASP A 104 -1.19 3.15 6.89
C ASP A 104 -1.12 3.93 5.58
N GLU A 105 -0.59 3.28 4.56
CA GLU A 105 -0.57 3.81 3.19
C GLU A 105 -0.53 2.68 2.17
N THR A 106 -1.16 2.90 1.01
CA THR A 106 -1.12 1.96 -0.12
C THR A 106 -0.14 2.46 -1.18
N ILE A 107 0.85 1.64 -1.52
CA ILE A 107 1.79 1.90 -2.61
C ILE A 107 1.42 1.04 -3.81
N GLU A 108 1.23 1.67 -4.95
CA GLU A 108 0.92 1.01 -6.22
C GLU A 108 2.11 1.06 -7.19
N VAL A 109 2.27 -0.02 -7.95
CA VAL A 109 3.26 -0.16 -9.02
C VAL A 109 2.62 -0.75 -10.27
N ILE A 110 3.12 -0.35 -11.42
CA ILE A 110 2.69 -0.84 -12.73
C ILE A 110 3.94 -1.42 -13.40
N TRP A 111 3.79 -2.63 -13.93
CA TRP A 111 4.83 -3.33 -14.69
C TRP A 111 5.15 -2.57 -15.98
N GLY A 112 6.39 -2.65 -16.45
CA GLY A 112 6.82 -1.98 -17.69
C GLY A 112 6.02 -2.42 -18.92
N SER A 113 5.47 -3.64 -18.89
CA SER A 113 4.50 -4.15 -19.85
C SER A 113 3.62 -5.23 -19.21
N LYS A 114 2.44 -5.48 -19.79
CA LYS A 114 1.60 -6.62 -19.37
C LYS A 114 2.40 -7.92 -19.40
N LEU A 115 2.41 -8.64 -18.29
CA LEU A 115 3.07 -9.93 -18.15
C LEU A 115 2.46 -10.92 -19.16
N PRO A 116 3.27 -11.61 -20.00
CA PRO A 116 2.77 -12.64 -20.90
C PRO A 116 2.07 -13.76 -20.17
N ALA A 117 1.28 -14.57 -20.89
CA ALA A 117 0.56 -15.68 -20.29
C ALA A 117 1.50 -16.64 -19.51
N GLY A 118 1.08 -17.01 -18.30
CA GLY A 118 1.85 -17.88 -17.41
C GLY A 118 1.68 -17.53 -15.93
N VAL A 119 2.40 -18.27 -15.09
CA VAL A 119 2.43 -18.06 -13.64
C VAL A 119 3.78 -17.44 -13.26
N TYR A 120 3.74 -16.42 -12.43
CA TYR A 120 4.89 -15.67 -11.94
C TYR A 120 4.88 -15.65 -10.41
N GLU A 121 6.05 -15.56 -9.82
CA GLU A 121 6.24 -15.33 -8.39
C GLU A 121 6.31 -13.81 -8.15
N LEU A 122 5.67 -13.34 -7.09
CA LEU A 122 5.76 -11.97 -6.61
C LEU A 122 6.26 -11.98 -5.17
N SER A 123 7.40 -11.33 -4.93
CA SER A 123 7.91 -11.04 -3.59
C SER A 123 7.82 -9.53 -3.34
N VAL A 124 7.20 -9.15 -2.23
CA VAL A 124 7.11 -7.77 -1.77
C VAL A 124 7.90 -7.66 -0.47
N ASN A 125 9.02 -6.94 -0.52
CA ASN A 125 9.90 -6.74 0.62
C ASN A 125 9.76 -5.32 1.15
N LEU A 126 9.53 -5.19 2.45
CA LEU A 126 9.58 -3.93 3.15
C LEU A 126 10.96 -3.77 3.78
N VAL A 127 11.67 -2.71 3.41
CA VAL A 127 13.03 -2.42 3.83
C VAL A 127 12.99 -1.24 4.79
N GLY A 128 13.47 -1.43 6.01
CA GLY A 128 13.50 -0.45 7.09
C GLY A 128 14.52 0.66 6.90
N ASN A 129 14.54 1.58 7.86
CA ASN A 129 15.39 2.77 7.86
C ASN A 129 16.88 2.45 7.81
N ASP A 130 17.28 1.27 8.30
CA ASP A 130 18.68 0.82 8.33
C ASP A 130 19.04 -0.08 7.14
N GLY A 131 18.11 -0.27 6.20
CA GLY A 131 18.28 -1.16 5.06
C GLY A 131 18.05 -2.65 5.38
N ASP A 132 17.59 -2.96 6.59
CA ASP A 132 17.16 -4.31 6.96
C ASP A 132 15.77 -4.62 6.41
N VAL A 133 15.50 -5.89 6.12
CA VAL A 133 14.16 -6.32 5.70
C VAL A 133 13.31 -6.47 6.95
N VAL A 134 12.28 -5.63 7.08
CA VAL A 134 11.38 -5.61 8.24
C VAL A 134 10.17 -6.52 8.04
N ASP A 135 9.71 -6.70 6.80
CA ASP A 135 8.62 -7.62 6.47
C ASP A 135 8.75 -8.14 5.03
N VAL A 136 8.18 -9.32 4.77
CA VAL A 136 8.16 -9.96 3.46
C VAL A 136 6.81 -10.62 3.22
N LEU A 137 6.23 -10.36 2.06
CA LEU A 137 5.03 -11.05 1.59
C LEU A 137 5.27 -11.64 0.20
N GLU A 138 5.14 -12.98 0.11
CA GLU A 138 5.35 -13.73 -1.12
C GLU A 138 4.05 -14.34 -1.64
N THR A 139 3.90 -14.36 -2.96
CA THR A 139 2.69 -14.86 -3.60
C THR A 139 2.89 -15.11 -5.10
N VAL A 140 1.81 -15.39 -5.84
CA VAL A 140 1.86 -15.69 -7.29
C VAL A 140 0.91 -14.84 -8.11
N ILE A 141 1.33 -14.45 -9.31
CA ILE A 141 0.51 -13.78 -10.33
C ILE A 141 0.20 -14.79 -11.43
N GLU A 142 -1.08 -14.96 -11.76
CA GLU A 142 -1.51 -15.73 -12.92
C GLU A 142 -1.90 -14.74 -14.03
N SER A 143 -1.21 -14.80 -15.17
CA SER A 143 -1.54 -14.02 -16.37
C SER A 143 -2.17 -14.94 -17.40
N GLU A 144 -3.40 -14.61 -17.78
CA GLU A 144 -4.12 -15.33 -18.84
C GLU A 144 -3.89 -14.67 -20.20
N ASP A 145 -3.73 -15.51 -21.23
CA ASP A 145 -3.85 -15.03 -22.60
C ASP A 145 -5.34 -14.75 -22.84
N VAL A 146 -5.72 -13.48 -22.89
CA VAL A 146 -7.06 -13.09 -23.31
C VAL A 146 -7.10 -13.25 -24.83
N GLY A 147 -7.16 -14.51 -25.26
CA GLY A 147 -7.42 -14.89 -26.62
C GLY A 147 -8.82 -14.41 -26.97
N TYR A 148 -8.94 -13.17 -27.40
CA TYR A 148 -10.04 -12.78 -28.25
C TYR A 148 -9.90 -13.60 -29.54
N ASN A 149 -10.43 -14.83 -29.50
CA ASN A 149 -11.02 -15.43 -30.67
C ASN A 149 -12.24 -14.56 -31.04
N ALA A 150 -11.98 -13.35 -31.52
CA ALA A 150 -12.83 -12.77 -32.53
C ALA A 150 -12.71 -13.74 -33.71
N SER A 151 -13.53 -14.80 -33.70
CA SER A 151 -14.05 -15.33 -34.94
C SER A 151 -14.58 -14.10 -35.65
N ALA A 152 -13.82 -13.64 -36.63
CA ALA A 152 -14.27 -12.74 -37.65
C ALA A 152 -15.47 -13.44 -38.30
N THR A 153 -16.66 -13.25 -37.73
CA THR A 153 -17.90 -13.47 -38.45
C THR A 153 -17.82 -12.50 -39.62
N SER A 154 -17.63 -13.10 -40.79
CA SER A 154 -17.54 -12.50 -42.09
C SER A 154 -18.34 -11.22 -42.19
N ALA A 155 -17.68 -10.16 -42.66
CA ALA A 155 -18.31 -8.91 -43.05
C ALA A 155 -19.55 -9.22 -43.91
N THR A 156 -20.73 -8.99 -43.33
CA THR A 156 -21.94 -8.84 -44.11
C THR A 156 -22.11 -7.33 -44.30
N SER A 157 -22.25 -6.95 -45.56
CA SER A 157 -22.43 -5.58 -46.07
C SER A 157 -23.28 -4.67 -45.17
N PRO A 158 -22.94 -3.37 -45.02
CA PRO A 158 -23.65 -2.46 -44.14
C PRO A 158 -25.09 -2.27 -44.64
N GLU A 159 -26.06 -2.50 -43.75
CA GLU A 159 -27.44 -2.06 -43.94
C GLU A 159 -27.49 -0.55 -43.66
N GLU A 160 -27.88 0.24 -44.65
CA GLU A 160 -27.99 1.70 -44.56
C GLU A 160 -28.90 2.10 -43.40
N THR A 161 -28.33 2.79 -42.40
CA THR A 161 -29.13 3.41 -41.33
C THR A 161 -29.40 4.87 -41.69
N PRO A 162 -30.65 5.35 -41.67
CA PRO A 162 -31.00 6.72 -42.04
C PRO A 162 -30.28 7.75 -41.16
N GLY A 163 -29.65 8.72 -41.80
CA GLY A 163 -28.70 9.63 -41.18
C GLY A 163 -29.26 10.54 -40.10
N PHE A 164 -28.42 10.81 -39.09
CA PHE A 164 -28.46 12.03 -38.29
C PHE A 164 -27.03 12.58 -38.16
N ASN A 165 -26.72 13.57 -38.98
CA ASN A 165 -25.48 14.34 -38.95
C ASN A 165 -25.44 15.20 -37.67
N VAL A 166 -24.53 14.91 -36.75
CA VAL A 166 -24.33 15.67 -35.50
C VAL A 166 -23.47 16.94 -35.70
N TYR A 167 -23.10 17.28 -36.94
CA TYR A 167 -22.38 18.53 -37.25
C TYR A 167 -23.29 19.78 -37.37
N GLY A 168 -24.30 19.90 -36.51
CA GLY A 168 -25.26 21.02 -36.49
C GLY A 168 -25.48 21.67 -35.12
N ALA A 169 -24.95 21.12 -34.02
CA ALA A 169 -25.24 21.63 -32.68
C ALA A 169 -24.36 22.82 -32.24
N ALA A 170 -23.27 23.13 -32.95
CA ALA A 170 -22.36 24.22 -32.58
C ALA A 170 -22.78 25.61 -33.11
N LEU A 171 -23.65 25.70 -34.12
CA LEU A 171 -24.07 26.99 -34.71
C LEU A 171 -25.39 27.54 -34.17
N ALA A 172 -26.22 26.71 -33.53
CA ALA A 172 -27.51 27.15 -32.98
C ALA A 172 -27.37 27.90 -31.63
N ILE A 173 -26.30 27.66 -30.86
CA ILE A 173 -26.08 28.32 -29.56
C ILE A 173 -25.54 29.75 -29.74
N MET A 174 -24.76 30.02 -30.80
CA MET A 174 -24.22 31.35 -31.11
C MET A 174 -25.29 32.34 -31.60
N ALA A 175 -26.31 31.88 -32.31
CA ALA A 175 -27.39 32.76 -32.79
C ALA A 175 -28.31 33.25 -31.65
N ILE A 176 -28.56 32.42 -30.64
CA ILE A 176 -29.39 32.81 -29.47
C ILE A 176 -28.63 33.80 -28.56
N TYR A 177 -27.30 33.72 -28.49
CA TYR A 177 -26.49 34.64 -27.70
C TYR A 177 -26.38 36.04 -28.33
N LEU A 178 -26.33 36.14 -29.66
CA LEU A 178 -26.28 37.43 -30.36
C LEU A 178 -27.62 38.18 -30.36
N PHE A 179 -28.76 37.48 -30.39
CA PHE A 179 -30.09 38.12 -30.34
C PHE A 179 -30.55 38.55 -28.93
N ARG A 180 -29.83 38.18 -27.86
CA ARG A 180 -30.12 38.61 -26.49
C ARG A 180 -29.35 39.85 -26.03
N LYS A 181 -28.41 40.36 -26.83
CA LYS A 181 -27.55 41.49 -26.47
C LYS A 181 -28.06 42.86 -26.95
N ASP A 182 -29.02 42.89 -27.89
CA ASP A 182 -29.59 44.13 -28.43
C ASP A 182 -31.07 44.35 -28.03
N ARG A 183 -31.44 43.99 -26.80
CA ARG A 183 -32.73 44.38 -26.22
C ARG A 183 -32.59 44.94 -24.81
#